data_AF-A0A1I7D0C0-F1
#
_entry.id   AF-A0A1I7D0C0-F1
#
_cell.length_a   1.000
_cell.length_b   1.000
_cell.length_c   1.000
_cell.angle_alpha   90.00
_cell.angle_beta   90.00
_cell.angle_gamma   90.00
#
_symmetry.space_group_name_H-M   'P 1'
#
loop_
_entity.id
_entity.type
_entity.pdbx_description
1 polymer ?
#
loop_
_entity_poly.entity_id
_entity_poly.type
_entity_poly.pdbx_seq_one_letter_code
_entity_poly.pdbx_strand_id
1 'polypeptide(L)'
;MTYHAITVTLENIDGIVAEKDKYGSRTISTAFNVTVAGKRQYAVQMRGAPRLESGMVVTAVLRDTDNWQTLVGWLNHSTGEICGINSPEISFWWFVAGILVSALLCLKWIHEAHSGNASARVVVWIVAVAAMNAWTLFSWRRSAKVYRLLKP
;
A
#
# COMPACT_ATOMS: atom_id res chain seq x y z
N MET A 1 -12.95 5.94 5.81
CA MET A 1 -12.71 5.56 4.41
C MET A 1 -13.37 4.23 4.17
N THR A 2 -14.34 4.20 3.26
CA THR A 2 -15.00 2.98 2.79
C THR A 2 -14.24 2.49 1.57
N TYR A 3 -14.19 1.18 1.36
CA TYR A 3 -13.55 0.57 0.20
C TYR A 3 -14.60 -0.29 -0.49
N HIS A 4 -14.60 -0.26 -1.82
CA HIS A 4 -15.61 -0.91 -2.65
C HIS A 4 -14.93 -1.92 -3.55
N ALA A 5 -15.27 -3.19 -3.39
CA ALA A 5 -14.82 -4.27 -4.27
C ALA A 5 -15.81 -4.42 -5.42
N ILE A 6 -15.30 -4.41 -6.64
CA ILE A 6 -16.08 -4.68 -7.85
C ILE A 6 -15.35 -5.72 -8.70
N THR A 7 -16.08 -6.71 -9.19
CA THR A 7 -15.54 -7.68 -10.15
C THR A 7 -15.92 -7.22 -11.55
N VAL A 8 -14.91 -6.99 -12.39
CA VAL A 8 -15.11 -6.45 -13.74
C VAL A 8 -14.13 -7.08 -14.73
N THR A 9 -14.50 -7.01 -16.01
CA THR A 9 -13.60 -7.31 -17.11
C THR A 9 -12.93 -6.03 -17.58
N LEU A 10 -11.61 -6.05 -17.70
CA LEU A 10 -10.83 -4.96 -18.29
C LEU A 10 -10.81 -5.17 -19.80
N GLU A 11 -11.79 -4.60 -20.51
CA GLU A 11 -12.08 -4.91 -21.91
C GLU A 11 -10.94 -4.56 -22.85
N ASN A 12 -10.39 -3.35 -22.69
CA ASN A 12 -9.31 -2.84 -23.54
C ASN A 12 -8.36 -1.99 -22.69
N ILE A 13 -7.08 -2.36 -22.66
CA ILE A 13 -6.02 -1.64 -21.95
C ILE A 13 -5.02 -1.07 -22.96
N ASP A 14 -4.66 0.20 -22.80
CA ASP A 14 -3.55 0.83 -23.54
C ASP A 14 -2.86 1.92 -22.71
N GLY A 15 -1.94 2.67 -23.35
CA GLY A 15 -1.31 3.83 -22.75
C GLY A 15 -0.51 3.48 -21.50
N ILE A 16 0.09 2.28 -21.49
CA ILE A 16 0.81 1.75 -20.33
C ILE A 16 2.12 2.52 -20.18
N VAL A 17 2.27 3.20 -19.03
CA VAL A 17 3.46 3.95 -18.65
C VAL A 17 3.92 3.45 -17.29
N ALA A 18 5.12 2.85 -17.26
CA ALA A 18 5.75 2.42 -16.02
C ALA A 18 6.57 3.57 -15.42
N GLU A 19 6.23 3.96 -14.20
CA GLU A 19 7.04 4.85 -13.37
C GLU A 19 8.10 4.03 -12.64
N LYS A 20 9.36 4.35 -12.89
CA LYS A 20 10.50 3.69 -12.27
C LYS A 20 11.02 4.49 -11.09
N ASP A 21 11.73 3.81 -10.20
CA ASP A 21 12.48 4.44 -9.12
C ASP A 21 13.60 5.36 -9.64
N LYS A 22 14.18 6.14 -8.72
CA LYS A 22 15.27 7.10 -9.03
C LYS A 22 16.44 6.45 -9.77
N TYR A 23 16.66 5.15 -9.57
CA TYR A 23 17.74 4.38 -10.18
C TYR A 23 17.33 3.62 -11.45
N GLY A 24 16.07 3.71 -11.89
CA GLY A 24 15.56 3.06 -13.09
C GLY A 24 15.48 1.53 -13.00
N SER A 25 15.65 0.96 -11.80
CA SER A 25 15.79 -0.47 -11.54
C SER A 25 14.45 -1.16 -11.28
N ARG A 26 13.50 -0.46 -10.66
CA ARG A 26 12.23 -1.05 -10.21
C ARG A 26 11.05 -0.17 -10.59
N THR A 27 10.00 -0.78 -11.13
CA THR A 27 8.71 -0.12 -11.33
C THR A 27 8.02 0.13 -9.98
N ILE A 28 7.80 1.40 -9.66
CA ILE A 28 7.09 1.83 -8.45
C ILE A 28 5.58 1.87 -8.71
N SER A 29 5.19 2.36 -9.87
CA SER A 29 3.80 2.54 -10.28
C SER A 29 3.66 2.30 -11.78
N THR A 30 2.50 1.87 -12.22
CA THR A 30 2.14 1.73 -13.63
C THR A 30 0.84 2.49 -13.86
N ALA A 31 0.89 3.49 -14.73
CA ALA A 31 -0.29 4.19 -15.23
C ALA A 31 -0.76 3.52 -16.52
N PHE A 32 -2.06 3.41 -16.72
CA PHE A 32 -2.65 2.88 -17.95
C PHE A 32 -4.05 3.44 -18.16
N ASN A 33 -4.56 3.32 -19.39
CA ASN A 33 -5.96 3.56 -19.69
C ASN A 33 -6.66 2.23 -19.84
N VAL A 34 -7.93 2.17 -19.43
CA VAL A 34 -8.71 0.93 -19.50
C VAL A 34 -10.17 1.20 -19.81
N THR A 35 -10.79 0.32 -20.58
CA THR A 35 -12.25 0.32 -20.77
C THR A 35 -12.87 -0.70 -19.84
N VAL A 36 -13.84 -0.26 -19.04
CA VAL A 36 -14.55 -1.10 -18.08
C VAL A 36 -16.04 -0.85 -18.23
N ALA A 37 -16.80 -1.93 -18.47
CA ALA A 37 -18.24 -1.87 -18.71
C ALA A 37 -18.60 -0.85 -19.82
N GLY A 38 -17.84 -0.86 -20.92
CA GLY A 38 -17.98 0.06 -22.04
C GLY A 38 -17.59 1.52 -21.77
N LYS A 39 -17.13 1.88 -20.56
CA LYS A 39 -16.66 3.23 -20.22
C LYS A 39 -15.15 3.31 -20.20
N ARG A 40 -14.61 4.31 -20.90
CA ARG A 40 -13.18 4.56 -20.92
C ARG A 40 -12.72 5.28 -19.66
N GLN A 41 -11.71 4.72 -19.00
CA GLN A 41 -11.05 5.25 -17.82
C GLN A 41 -9.62 5.63 -18.19
N TYR A 42 -9.21 6.84 -17.80
CA TYR A 42 -7.92 7.40 -18.17
C TYR A 42 -7.03 7.56 -16.94
N ALA A 43 -5.73 7.42 -17.16
CA ALA A 43 -4.69 7.61 -16.14
C ALA A 43 -4.94 6.81 -14.85
N VAL A 44 -5.41 5.56 -15.00
CA VAL A 44 -5.56 4.63 -13.88
C VAL A 44 -4.16 4.28 -13.39
N GLN A 45 -3.90 4.51 -12.10
CA GLN A 45 -2.62 4.22 -11.48
C GLN A 45 -2.71 2.94 -10.66
N MET A 46 -1.74 2.05 -10.85
CA MET A 46 -1.57 0.85 -10.04
C MET A 46 -0.15 0.81 -9.50
N ARG A 47 0.00 0.56 -8.19
CA ARG A 47 1.31 0.38 -7.58
C ARG A 47 1.96 -0.93 -8.07
N GLY A 48 3.23 -0.85 -8.45
CA GLY A 48 4.03 -1.97 -8.97
C GLY A 48 3.91 -2.15 -10.48
N ALA A 49 4.28 -3.33 -10.97
CA ALA A 49 4.20 -3.72 -12.36
C ALA A 49 3.18 -4.86 -12.53
N PRO A 50 1.87 -4.56 -12.50
CA PRO A 50 0.85 -5.58 -12.69
C PRO A 50 0.91 -6.14 -14.11
N ARG A 51 0.51 -7.40 -14.28
CA ARG A 51 0.19 -7.94 -15.61
C ARG A 51 -1.06 -7.24 -16.14
N LEU A 52 -0.94 -6.64 -17.32
CA LEU A 52 -2.00 -5.86 -17.97
C LEU A 52 -2.34 -6.51 -19.32
N GLU A 53 -3.50 -7.15 -19.39
CA GLU A 53 -3.98 -7.81 -20.61
C GLU A 53 -5.44 -7.47 -20.85
N SER A 54 -5.77 -7.09 -22.08
CA SER A 54 -7.15 -6.85 -22.48
C SER A 54 -7.97 -8.14 -22.36
N GLY A 55 -9.17 -8.04 -21.80
CA GLY A 55 -10.06 -9.17 -21.50
C GLY A 55 -9.84 -9.81 -20.13
N MET A 56 -8.86 -9.36 -19.32
CA MET A 56 -8.64 -9.94 -17.99
C MET A 56 -9.79 -9.60 -17.03
N VAL A 57 -10.17 -10.58 -16.21
CA VAL A 57 -11.16 -10.40 -15.15
C VAL A 57 -10.45 -10.13 -13.84
N VAL A 58 -10.82 -9.03 -13.19
CA VAL A 58 -10.25 -8.61 -11.91
C VAL A 58 -11.33 -8.30 -10.89
N THR A 59 -11.06 -8.62 -9.62
CA THR A 59 -11.75 -7.96 -8.51
C THR A 59 -10.93 -6.77 -8.10
N ALA A 60 -11.38 -5.57 -8.46
CA ALA A 60 -10.73 -4.31 -8.13
C ALA A 60 -11.30 -3.73 -6.83
N VAL A 61 -10.45 -3.17 -5.98
CA VAL A 61 -10.86 -2.39 -4.80
C VAL A 61 -10.59 -0.92 -5.04
N LEU A 62 -11.65 -0.12 -5.05
CA LEU A 62 -11.60 1.33 -5.20
C LEU A 62 -11.91 2.02 -3.88
N ARG A 63 -11.40 3.24 -3.71
CA ARG A 63 -11.79 4.10 -2.58
C ARG A 63 -13.17 4.71 -2.81
N ASP A 64 -13.38 5.20 -4.02
CA ASP A 64 -14.64 5.81 -4.44
C ASP A 64 -15.22 4.97 -5.58
N THR A 65 -16.50 4.61 -5.47
CA THR A 65 -17.20 3.82 -6.49
C THR A 65 -17.13 4.51 -7.85
N ASP A 66 -16.91 3.73 -8.90
CA ASP A 66 -16.75 4.19 -10.29
C ASP A 66 -15.57 5.13 -10.59
N ASN A 67 -14.81 5.56 -9.58
CA ASN A 67 -13.61 6.38 -9.76
C ASN A 67 -12.34 5.52 -9.79
N TRP A 68 -11.97 5.09 -11.00
CA TRP A 68 -10.80 4.25 -11.26
C TRP A 68 -9.45 4.88 -10.91
N GLN A 69 -9.37 6.21 -10.77
CA GLN A 69 -8.15 6.87 -10.27
C GLN A 69 -7.91 6.60 -8.79
N THR A 70 -8.91 6.10 -8.06
CA THR A 70 -8.81 5.74 -6.64
C THR A 70 -8.56 4.26 -6.40
N LEU A 71 -8.20 3.52 -7.46
CA LEU A 71 -7.82 2.11 -7.41
C LEU A 71 -6.72 1.89 -6.35
N VAL A 72 -6.96 0.97 -5.44
CA VAL A 72 -6.02 0.64 -4.35
C VAL A 72 -5.27 -0.65 -4.64
N GLY A 73 -5.95 -1.61 -5.25
CA GLY A 73 -5.39 -2.89 -5.63
C GLY A 73 -6.44 -3.76 -6.29
N TRP A 74 -6.00 -4.86 -6.88
CA TRP A 74 -6.90 -5.84 -7.47
C TRP A 74 -6.43 -7.27 -7.25
N LEU A 75 -7.34 -8.22 -7.43
CA LEU A 75 -7.06 -9.64 -7.60
C LEU A 75 -7.23 -9.96 -9.08
N ASN A 76 -6.22 -10.53 -9.71
CA ASN A 76 -6.34 -11.11 -11.04
C ASN A 76 -6.88 -12.54 -10.92
N HIS A 77 -8.04 -12.82 -11.53
CA HIS A 77 -8.68 -14.13 -11.46
C HIS A 77 -7.96 -15.21 -12.29
N SER A 78 -7.17 -14.81 -13.29
CA SER A 78 -6.41 -15.76 -14.11
C SER A 78 -5.16 -16.30 -13.41
N THR A 79 -4.49 -15.48 -12.59
CA THR A 79 -3.24 -15.85 -11.91
C THR A 79 -3.41 -16.05 -10.41
N GLY A 80 -4.52 -15.57 -9.82
CA GLY A 80 -4.70 -15.50 -8.37
C GLY A 80 -3.82 -14.44 -7.69
N GLU A 81 -3.12 -13.61 -8.46
CA GLU A 81 -2.19 -12.60 -7.94
C GLU A 81 -2.93 -11.36 -7.47
N ILE A 82 -2.53 -10.84 -6.30
CA ILE A 82 -3.00 -9.56 -5.78
C ILE A 82 -1.96 -8.48 -6.09
N CYS A 83 -2.37 -7.44 -6.82
CA CYS A 83 -1.53 -6.31 -7.17
C CYS A 83 -1.98 -5.03 -6.44
N GLY A 84 -1.10 -4.01 -6.39
CA GLY A 84 -1.42 -2.68 -5.85
C GLY A 84 -1.23 -2.52 -4.34
N ILE A 85 -1.31 -3.60 -3.58
CA ILE A 85 -1.09 -3.61 -2.13
C ILE A 85 0.11 -4.49 -1.75
N ASN A 86 0.81 -4.09 -0.69
CA ASN A 86 1.81 -4.97 -0.08
C ASN A 86 1.10 -6.13 0.63
N SER A 87 1.75 -7.30 0.68
CA SER A 87 1.25 -8.41 1.50
C SER A 87 1.02 -7.94 2.95
N PRO A 88 -0.17 -8.20 3.52
CA PRO A 88 -0.46 -7.86 4.91
C PRO A 88 0.53 -8.50 5.88
N GLU A 89 1.02 -9.70 5.57
CA GLU A 89 2.00 -10.44 6.38
C GLU A 89 3.34 -9.71 6.42
N ILE A 90 3.86 -9.30 5.26
CA ILE A 90 5.09 -8.51 5.17
C ILE A 90 4.93 -7.19 5.93
N SER A 91 3.79 -6.51 5.74
CA SER A 91 3.49 -5.25 6.43
C SER A 91 3.40 -5.43 7.95
N PHE A 92 2.88 -6.58 8.41
CA PHE A 92 2.79 -6.94 9.82
C PHE A 92 4.17 -7.17 10.43
N TRP A 93 5.06 -7.92 9.76
CA TRP A 93 6.41 -8.16 10.25
C TRP A 93 7.24 -6.87 10.34
N TRP A 94 7.08 -5.95 9.37
CA TRP A 94 7.69 -4.62 9.46
C TRP A 94 7.16 -3.81 10.64
N PHE A 95 5.87 -3.91 10.94
CA PHE A 95 5.27 -3.28 12.11
C PHE A 95 5.85 -3.85 13.42
N VAL A 96 5.94 -5.17 13.55
CA VAL A 96 6.52 -5.85 14.72
C VAL A 96 7.99 -5.47 14.90
N ALA A 97 8.78 -5.50 13.83
CA ALA A 97 10.18 -5.08 13.86
C ALA A 97 10.32 -3.60 14.30
N GLY A 98 9.44 -2.72 13.79
CA GLY A 98 9.37 -1.32 14.20
C GLY A 98 9.13 -1.14 15.70
N ILE A 99 8.19 -1.89 16.27
CA ILE A 99 7.91 -1.87 17.71
C ILE A 99 9.12 -2.34 18.52
N LEU A 100 9.77 -3.42 18.10
CA LEU A 100 10.95 -3.96 18.81
C LEU A 100 12.11 -2.96 18.85
N VAL A 101 12.42 -2.34 17.71
CA VAL A 101 13.46 -1.29 17.63
C VAL A 101 13.07 -0.08 18.49
N SER A 102 11.80 0.30 18.47
CA SER A 102 11.27 1.39 19.30
C SER A 102 11.43 1.11 20.79
N ALA A 103 11.14 -0.11 21.24
CA ALA A 103 11.30 -0.52 22.62
C ALA A 103 12.77 -0.45 23.08
N LEU A 104 13.70 -0.91 22.25
CA LEU A 104 15.14 -0.83 22.53
C LEU A 104 15.62 0.63 22.64
N LEU A 105 15.14 1.52 21.77
CA LEU A 105 15.45 2.94 21.82
C LEU A 105 14.88 3.60 23.08
N CYS A 106 13.63 3.28 23.45
CA CYS A 106 13.03 3.76 24.70
C CYS A 106 13.82 3.30 25.93
N LEU A 107 14.24 2.04 25.99
CA LEU A 107 15.07 1.52 27.09
C LEU A 107 16.41 2.25 27.20
N LYS A 108 17.09 2.46 26.06
CA LYS A 108 18.33 3.23 26.01
C LYS A 108 18.14 4.66 26.52
N TRP A 109 17.07 5.32 26.12
CA TRP A 109 16.80 6.70 26.55
C TRP A 109 16.39 6.81 28.01
N ILE A 110 15.65 5.85 28.55
CA ILE A 110 15.35 5.79 30.00
C ILE A 110 16.65 5.66 30.80
N HIS A 111 17.57 4.80 30.35
CA HIS A 111 18.89 4.66 30.97
C HIS A 111 19.70 5.97 30.91
N GLU A 112 19.76 6.63 29.74
CA GLU A 112 20.44 7.92 29.58
C GLU A 112 19.82 9.04 30.43
N ALA A 113 18.49 9.07 30.54
CA ALA A 113 17.78 10.02 31.38
C ALA A 113 18.08 9.81 32.87
N HIS A 114 18.17 8.55 33.32
CA HIS A 114 18.55 8.21 34.70
C HIS A 114 20.00 8.59 35.02
N SER A 115 20.90 8.57 34.02
CA SER A 115 22.28 9.05 34.15
C SER A 115 22.43 10.58 34.17
N GLY A 116 21.34 11.36 34.20
CA GLY A 116 21.37 12.82 34.32
C GLY A 116 21.53 13.58 33.00
N ASN A 117 21.50 12.90 31.85
CA ASN A 117 21.71 13.49 30.51
C ASN A 117 20.41 13.74 29.73
N ALA A 118 19.26 13.80 30.42
CA ALA A 118 17.96 13.98 29.79
C ALA A 118 17.85 15.36 29.11
N SER A 119 18.01 15.39 27.79
CA SER A 119 17.88 16.60 26.98
C SER A 119 16.52 16.63 26.25
N ALA A 120 16.05 17.82 25.88
CA ALA A 120 14.83 18.01 25.08
C ALA A 120 14.80 17.16 23.78
N ARG A 121 15.97 16.75 23.27
CA ARG A 121 16.11 15.83 22.13
C ARG A 121 15.45 14.47 22.39
N VAL A 122 15.50 13.93 23.61
CA VAL A 122 14.94 12.61 23.94
C VAL A 122 13.41 12.61 23.75
N VAL A 123 12.74 13.67 24.21
CA VAL A 123 11.28 13.82 24.06
C VAL A 123 10.89 13.89 22.57
N VAL A 124 11.63 14.65 21.76
CA VAL A 124 11.39 14.74 20.31
C VAL A 124 11.49 13.37 19.63
N TRP A 125 12.50 12.57 19.99
CA TRP A 125 12.69 11.24 19.41
C TRP A 125 11.61 10.25 19.85
N ILE A 126 11.13 10.31 21.09
CA ILE A 126 10.00 9.50 21.55
C ILE A 126 8.73 9.80 20.73
N VAL A 127 8.43 11.08 20.50
CA VAL A 127 7.28 11.49 19.68
C VAL A 127 7.43 11.02 18.24
N ALA A 128 8.63 11.17 17.65
CA ALA A 128 8.90 10.70 16.29
C ALA A 128 8.71 9.18 16.15
N VAL A 129 9.20 8.41 17.12
CA VAL A 129 9.02 6.95 17.17
C VAL A 129 7.56 6.57 17.32
N ALA A 130 6.81 7.25 18.21
CA ALA A 130 5.38 7.00 18.37
C ALA A 130 4.59 7.29 17.07
N ALA A 131 4.90 8.40 16.40
CA ALA A 131 4.30 8.75 15.11
C ALA A 131 4.61 7.70 14.04
N MET A 132 5.84 7.20 13.99
CA MET A 132 6.25 6.17 13.03
C MET A 132 5.50 4.84 13.27
N ASN A 133 5.33 4.43 14.53
CA ASN A 133 4.55 3.24 14.88
C ASN A 133 3.05 3.41 14.57
N ALA A 134 2.48 4.59 14.81
CA ALA A 134 1.10 4.88 14.43
C ALA A 134 0.89 4.80 12.91
N TRP A 135 1.85 5.31 12.14
CA TRP A 135 1.83 5.24 10.68
C TRP A 135 1.91 3.80 10.14
N THR A 136 2.82 3.00 10.68
CA THR A 136 2.97 1.59 10.28
C THR A 136 1.73 0.77 10.64
N LEU A 137 1.13 0.99 11.82
CA LEU A 137 -0.15 0.38 12.21
C LEU A 137 -1.28 0.76 11.25
N PHE A 138 -1.40 2.05 10.91
CA PHE A 138 -2.41 2.53 9.97
C PHE A 138 -2.24 1.89 8.59
N SER A 139 -0.99 1.81 8.10
CA SER A 139 -0.68 1.18 6.82
C SER A 139 -1.05 -0.30 6.79
N TRP A 140 -0.74 -1.04 7.86
CA TRP A 140 -1.12 -2.46 7.98
C TRP A 140 -2.63 -2.64 8.03
N ARG A 141 -3.34 -1.84 8.84
CA ARG A 141 -4.81 -1.89 8.91
C ARG A 141 -5.46 -1.63 7.55
N ARG A 142 -4.92 -0.69 6.78
CA ARG A 142 -5.36 -0.41 5.41
C ARG A 142 -5.14 -1.62 4.50
N SER A 143 -3.93 -2.17 4.47
CA SER A 143 -3.60 -3.35 3.66
C SER A 143 -4.47 -4.56 4.02
N ALA A 144 -4.69 -4.82 5.31
CA ALA A 144 -5.52 -5.93 5.78
C ALA A 144 -6.99 -5.77 5.36
N LYS A 145 -7.56 -4.56 5.43
CA LYS A 145 -8.93 -4.29 4.97
C LYS A 145 -9.08 -4.54 3.46
N VAL A 146 -8.15 -4.02 2.66
CA VAL A 146 -8.19 -4.21 1.20
C VAL A 146 -7.99 -5.68 0.84
N TYR A 147 -7.05 -6.37 1.50
CA TYR A 147 -6.79 -7.79 1.25
C TYR A 147 -8.02 -8.67 1.52
N ARG A 148 -8.75 -8.41 2.61
CA ARG A 148 -10.02 -9.13 2.91
C ARG A 148 -11.10 -8.89 1.86
N LEU A 149 -11.12 -7.72 1.24
CA LEU A 149 -12.07 -7.42 0.16
C LEU A 149 -11.67 -8.09 -1.17
N LEU A 150 -10.37 -8.36 -1.36
CA LEU A 150 -9.85 -9.01 -2.56
C LEU A 150 -9.91 -10.54 -2.50
N LYS A 151 -9.84 -11.14 -1.31
CA LYS A 151 -10.09 -12.56 -1.05
C LYS A 151 -11.34 -12.71 -0.16
N PRO A 152 -12.55 -12.56 -0.72
CA PRO A 152 -13.77 -12.91 0.00
C PRO A 152 -13.82 -14.40 0.36
#